data_AF-A0AAU4DT26-F1
#
_entry.id   AF-A0AAU4DT26-F1
#
_cell.length_a   1.000
_cell.length_b   1.000
_cell.length_c   1.000
_cell.angle_alpha   90.00
_cell.angle_beta   90.00
_cell.angle_gamma   90.00
#
_symmetry.space_group_name_H-M   'P 1'
#
loop_
_entity.id
_entity.type
_entity.pdbx_description
1 polymer ?
#
loop_
_entity_poly.entity_id
_entity_poly.type
_entity_poly.pdbx_seq_one_letter_code
_entity_poly.pdbx_strand_id
1 'polypeptide(L)'
;MTAAPDPRRSVEQLTRSHWPDPPPGATRLVTVAHALRRRPVGELTVEQLRLLIGQRIDLPHLLPLALRVLRADPLAEGDLYPGDLLAAVLRCTAEDWSGCPGAEAEVRELARTSGIRP
;
A
#
# COMPACT_ATOMS: atom_id res chain seq x y z
N MET A 1 -13.74 -5.84 -13.14
CA MET A 1 -12.29 -5.90 -13.38
C MET A 1 -11.71 -4.55 -13.00
N THR A 2 -11.25 -4.37 -11.77
CA THR A 2 -10.60 -3.10 -11.41
C THR A 2 -9.22 -3.08 -12.05
N ALA A 3 -9.01 -2.18 -13.01
CA ALA A 3 -7.72 -2.00 -13.64
C ALA A 3 -6.70 -1.56 -12.57
N ALA A 4 -5.55 -2.21 -12.55
CA ALA A 4 -4.49 -1.84 -11.64
C ALA A 4 -4.02 -0.40 -11.95
N PRO A 5 -3.68 0.43 -10.94
CA PRO A 5 -3.30 1.82 -11.17
C PRO A 5 -2.08 1.94 -12.07
N ASP A 6 -2.05 3.01 -12.87
CA ASP A 6 -0.97 3.38 -13.78
C ASP A 6 0.33 3.61 -12.97
N PRO A 7 1.40 2.82 -13.20
CA PRO A 7 2.63 2.91 -12.43
C PRO A 7 3.38 4.23 -12.59
N ARG A 8 3.10 5.00 -13.66
CA ARG A 8 3.74 6.29 -13.93
C ARG A 8 3.10 7.43 -13.15
N ARG A 9 1.92 7.22 -12.59
CA ARG A 9 1.20 8.24 -11.83
C ARG A 9 1.55 8.17 -10.35
N SER A 10 1.63 9.34 -9.72
CA SER A 10 1.73 9.43 -8.27
C SER A 10 0.38 9.21 -7.58
N VAL A 11 0.39 9.00 -6.28
CA VAL A 11 -0.83 8.88 -5.48
C VAL A 11 -1.68 10.16 -5.59
N GLU A 12 -1.05 11.34 -5.58
CA GLU A 12 -1.73 12.62 -5.82
C GLU A 12 -2.44 12.67 -7.18
N GLN A 13 -1.80 12.17 -8.23
CA GLN A 13 -2.37 12.16 -9.57
C GLN A 13 -3.51 11.14 -9.71
N LEU A 14 -3.41 9.99 -9.03
CA LEU A 14 -4.45 8.96 -9.02
C LEU A 14 -5.71 9.43 -8.28
N THR A 15 -5.52 10.08 -7.15
CA THR A 15 -6.59 10.61 -6.29
C THR A 15 -7.13 11.95 -6.77
N ARG A 16 -6.38 12.64 -7.65
CA ARG A 16 -6.59 14.06 -8.00
C ARG A 16 -6.64 14.96 -6.77
N SER A 17 -5.93 14.56 -5.71
CA SER A 17 -5.89 15.27 -4.42
C SER A 17 -4.47 15.67 -4.09
N HIS A 18 -4.22 16.98 -4.16
CA HIS A 18 -2.95 17.59 -3.79
C HIS A 18 -2.96 17.93 -2.30
N TRP A 19 -1.97 17.43 -1.57
CA TRP A 19 -1.81 17.82 -0.16
C TRP A 19 -0.95 19.08 -0.07
N PRO A 20 -1.29 20.03 0.83
CA PRO A 20 -0.37 21.12 1.14
C PRO A 20 0.96 20.55 1.68
N ASP A 21 1.98 21.39 1.71
CA ASP A 21 3.24 21.03 2.32
C ASP A 21 3.03 20.62 3.80
N PRO A 22 3.84 19.68 4.31
CA PRO A 22 3.70 19.21 5.68
C PRO A 22 3.81 20.39 6.65
N PRO A 23 3.02 20.42 7.73
CA PRO A 23 3.00 21.54 8.66
C PRO A 23 4.37 21.75 9.31
N PRO A 24 4.71 22.99 9.73
CA PRO A 24 5.93 23.24 10.48
C PRO A 24 6.02 22.35 11.73
N GLY A 25 7.17 21.68 11.92
CA GLY A 25 7.36 20.74 13.02
C GLY A 25 6.74 19.36 12.80
N ALA A 26 6.29 19.04 11.58
CA ALA A 26 5.84 17.69 11.23
C ALA A 26 6.90 16.63 11.57
N THR A 27 6.44 15.48 12.05
CA THR A 27 7.33 14.36 12.32
C THR A 27 7.94 13.86 11.00
N ARG A 28 9.10 13.21 11.10
CA ARG A 28 9.75 12.58 9.94
C ARG A 28 8.80 11.65 9.16
N LEU A 29 7.92 10.93 9.86
CA LEU A 29 6.94 10.04 9.24
C LEU A 29 5.94 10.81 8.36
N VAL A 30 5.41 11.93 8.85
CA VAL A 30 4.50 12.80 8.09
C VAL A 30 5.22 13.38 6.88
N THR A 31 6.43 13.90 7.05
CA THR A 31 7.23 14.44 5.94
C THR A 31 7.50 13.39 4.86
N VAL A 32 7.86 12.18 5.26
CA VAL A 32 8.09 11.06 4.32
C VAL A 32 6.79 10.68 3.61
N ALA A 33 5.67 10.56 4.33
CA ALA A 33 4.38 10.22 3.73
C ALA A 33 3.95 11.25 2.66
N HIS A 34 4.07 12.56 2.96
CA HIS A 34 3.79 13.62 1.99
C HIS A 34 4.68 13.50 0.75
N ALA A 35 5.99 13.26 0.93
CA ALA A 35 6.92 13.11 -0.19
C ALA A 35 6.60 11.88 -1.07
N LEU A 36 6.25 10.74 -0.45
CA LEU A 36 5.92 9.52 -1.18
C LEU A 36 4.64 9.63 -2.00
N ARG A 37 3.65 10.42 -1.56
CA ARG A 37 2.43 10.66 -2.34
C ARG A 37 2.68 11.37 -3.68
N ARG A 38 3.81 12.09 -3.80
CA ARG A 38 4.24 12.78 -5.02
C ARG A 38 5.07 11.90 -5.96
N ARG A 39 5.49 10.69 -5.52
CA ARG A 39 6.27 9.77 -6.35
C ARG A 39 5.38 8.88 -7.21
N PRO A 40 5.82 8.49 -8.42
CA PRO A 40 5.15 7.48 -9.22
C PRO A 40 4.97 6.19 -8.43
N VAL A 41 3.77 5.63 -8.43
CA VAL A 41 3.45 4.45 -7.61
C VAL A 41 4.22 3.19 -8.03
N GLY A 42 4.69 3.14 -9.28
CA GLY A 42 5.56 2.06 -9.77
C GLY A 42 7.01 2.13 -9.28
N GLU A 43 7.43 3.25 -8.68
CA GLU A 43 8.77 3.41 -8.10
C GLU A 43 8.79 3.20 -6.58
N LEU A 44 7.63 2.98 -5.96
CA LEU A 44 7.55 2.74 -4.52
C LEU A 44 8.20 1.40 -4.20
N THR A 45 9.12 1.42 -3.24
CA THR A 45 9.67 0.19 -2.68
C THR A 45 8.63 -0.55 -1.84
N VAL A 46 8.89 -1.82 -1.52
CA VAL A 46 8.04 -2.62 -0.62
C VAL A 46 7.86 -1.91 0.72
N GLU A 47 8.94 -1.39 1.30
CA GLU A 47 8.90 -0.60 2.53
C GLU A 47 8.05 0.66 2.40
N GLN A 48 8.22 1.44 1.33
CA GLN A 48 7.45 2.68 1.14
C GLN A 48 5.96 2.40 0.98
N LEU A 49 5.62 1.32 0.27
CA LEU A 49 4.25 0.86 0.11
C LEU A 49 3.66 0.36 1.43
N ARG A 50 4.40 -0.47 2.17
CA ARG A 50 4.03 -0.96 3.52
C ARG A 50 3.82 0.21 4.49
N LEU A 51 4.69 1.22 4.45
CA LEU A 51 4.60 2.41 5.29
C LEU A 51 3.32 3.19 4.99
N LEU A 52 3.03 3.51 3.73
CA LEU A 52 1.82 4.24 3.35
C LEU A 52 0.54 3.47 3.71
N ILE A 53 0.51 2.15 3.48
CA ILE A 53 -0.61 1.29 3.86
C ILE A 53 -0.77 1.24 5.38
N GLY A 54 0.33 1.12 6.13
CA GLY A 54 0.32 1.14 7.58
C GLY A 54 -0.20 2.46 8.17
N GLN A 55 -0.02 3.58 7.45
CA GLN A 55 -0.59 4.89 7.79
C GLN A 55 -2.02 5.09 7.25
N ARG A 56 -2.60 4.08 6.57
CA ARG A 56 -3.93 4.13 5.96
C ARG A 56 -4.11 5.24 4.92
N ILE A 57 -3.06 5.53 4.17
CA ILE A 57 -3.06 6.59 3.15
C ILE A 57 -3.50 6.02 1.80
N ASP A 58 -4.54 6.61 1.20
CA ASP A 58 -4.97 6.34 -0.19
C ASP A 58 -5.09 4.85 -0.54
N LEU A 59 -5.56 4.04 0.43
CA LEU A 59 -5.61 2.57 0.37
C LEU A 59 -6.27 2.01 -0.90
N PRO A 60 -7.38 2.55 -1.44
CA PRO A 60 -7.99 2.04 -2.67
C PRO A 60 -7.03 2.03 -3.88
N HIS A 61 -6.01 2.89 -3.88
CA HIS A 61 -5.00 2.95 -4.92
C HIS A 61 -3.75 2.13 -4.58
N LEU A 62 -3.41 1.99 -3.30
CA LEU A 62 -2.20 1.26 -2.87
C LEU A 62 -2.41 -0.24 -2.73
N LEU A 63 -3.60 -0.69 -2.33
CA LEU A 63 -3.90 -2.10 -2.14
C LEU A 63 -3.77 -2.94 -3.42
N PRO A 64 -4.23 -2.48 -4.61
CA PRO A 64 -3.98 -3.21 -5.86
C PRO A 64 -2.50 -3.28 -6.27
N LEU A 65 -1.65 -2.38 -5.77
CA LEU A 65 -0.20 -2.43 -5.98
C LEU A 65 0.44 -3.44 -5.04
N ALA A 66 0.06 -3.41 -3.75
CA ALA A 66 0.55 -4.36 -2.77
C ALA A 66 0.18 -5.79 -3.15
N LEU A 67 -1.05 -6.01 -3.64
CA LEU A 67 -1.47 -7.31 -4.13
C LEU A 67 -0.62 -7.80 -5.32
N ARG A 68 -0.18 -6.92 -6.21
CA ARG A 68 0.75 -7.29 -7.30
C ARG A 68 2.09 -7.78 -6.76
N VAL A 69 2.63 -7.10 -5.75
CA VAL A 69 3.88 -7.52 -5.07
C VAL A 69 3.67 -8.85 -4.37
N LEU A 70 2.60 -8.99 -3.60
CA LEU A 70 2.30 -10.20 -2.80
C LEU A 70 1.98 -11.44 -3.65
N ARG A 71 1.46 -11.26 -4.86
CA ARG A 71 1.30 -12.37 -5.83
C ARG A 71 2.62 -12.91 -6.33
N ALA A 72 3.63 -12.04 -6.45
CA ALA A 72 4.97 -12.45 -6.88
C ALA A 72 5.77 -13.03 -5.72
N ASP A 73 5.67 -12.42 -4.53
CA ASP A 73 6.32 -12.86 -3.31
C ASP A 73 5.44 -12.54 -2.07
N PRO A 74 4.75 -13.54 -1.49
CA PRO A 74 3.97 -13.34 -0.28
C PRO A 74 4.81 -12.95 0.95
N LEU A 75 6.11 -13.25 0.94
CA LEU A 75 7.06 -12.89 2.00
C LEU A 75 7.81 -11.59 1.68
N ALA A 76 7.35 -10.82 0.69
CA ALA A 76 7.94 -9.54 0.34
C ALA A 76 8.15 -8.68 1.59
N GLU A 77 9.40 -8.31 1.79
CA GLU A 77 9.91 -7.65 2.98
C GLU A 77 10.13 -6.16 2.72
N GLY A 78 9.61 -5.32 3.60
CA GLY A 78 10.01 -3.94 3.78
C GLY A 78 11.27 -3.86 4.63
N ASP A 79 11.22 -3.05 5.69
CA ASP A 79 12.37 -2.87 6.59
C ASP A 79 12.16 -3.56 7.96
N LEU A 80 11.07 -4.32 8.16
CA LEU A 80 10.74 -4.90 9.48
C LEU A 80 11.04 -6.40 9.57
N TYR A 81 10.40 -7.21 8.73
CA TYR A 81 10.52 -8.67 8.71
C TYR A 81 9.89 -9.27 7.44
N PRO A 82 10.26 -10.50 7.04
CA PRO A 82 9.65 -11.18 5.89
C PRO A 82 8.12 -11.24 5.96
N GLY A 83 7.47 -10.70 4.95
CA GLY A 83 6.01 -10.61 4.84
C GLY A 83 5.34 -9.51 5.67
N ASP A 84 6.10 -8.52 6.14
CA ASP A 84 5.57 -7.33 6.81
C ASP A 84 4.59 -6.52 5.93
N LEU A 85 4.75 -6.54 4.60
CA LEU A 85 3.79 -5.99 3.65
C LEU A 85 2.45 -6.73 3.75
N LEU A 86 2.48 -8.07 3.75
CA LEU A 86 1.27 -8.88 3.86
C LEU A 86 0.57 -8.61 5.20
N ALA A 87 1.33 -8.56 6.29
CA ALA A 87 0.81 -8.22 7.61
C ALA A 87 0.19 -6.81 7.65
N ALA A 88 0.78 -5.83 6.96
CA ALA A 88 0.21 -4.49 6.84
C ALA A 88 -1.12 -4.48 6.08
N VAL A 89 -1.19 -5.23 4.98
CA VAL A 89 -2.39 -5.35 4.14
C VAL A 89 -3.52 -6.06 4.88
N LEU A 90 -3.23 -7.11 5.66
CA LEU A 90 -4.22 -7.86 6.44
C LEU A 90 -4.93 -7.03 7.53
N ARG A 91 -4.36 -5.88 7.94
CA ARG A 91 -4.99 -4.93 8.88
C ARG A 91 -5.99 -3.97 8.22
N CYS A 92 -6.17 -4.05 6.90
CA CYS A 92 -7.17 -3.27 6.18
C CYS A 92 -8.58 -3.83 6.40
N THR A 93 -9.57 -2.96 6.46
CA THR A 93 -10.99 -3.29 6.60
C THR A 93 -11.59 -3.59 5.23
N ALA A 94 -12.76 -4.22 5.20
CA ALA A 94 -13.48 -4.49 3.96
C ALA A 94 -13.79 -3.21 3.14
N GLU A 95 -13.97 -2.07 3.82
CA GLU A 95 -14.23 -0.77 3.18
C GLU A 95 -13.04 -0.26 2.37
N ASP A 96 -11.80 -0.52 2.83
CA ASP A 96 -10.59 -0.13 2.10
C ASP A 96 -10.48 -0.84 0.75
N TRP A 97 -11.08 -2.03 0.64
CA TRP A 97 -11.12 -2.86 -0.57
C TRP A 97 -12.28 -2.53 -1.50
N SER A 98 -13.08 -1.50 -1.21
CA SER A 98 -14.25 -1.11 -2.01
C SER A 98 -13.96 -0.92 -3.51
N GLY A 99 -12.73 -0.52 -3.86
CA GLY A 99 -12.29 -0.40 -5.25
C GLY A 99 -11.91 -1.71 -5.94
N CYS A 100 -11.69 -2.81 -5.20
CA CYS A 100 -11.14 -4.06 -5.75
C CYS A 100 -11.85 -5.30 -5.21
N PRO A 101 -13.01 -5.68 -5.78
CA PRO A 101 -13.75 -6.86 -5.36
C PRO A 101 -12.90 -8.14 -5.44
N GLY A 102 -12.94 -8.96 -4.38
CA GLY A 102 -12.24 -10.25 -4.31
C GLY A 102 -10.76 -10.18 -3.89
N ALA A 103 -10.15 -9.00 -3.93
CA ALA A 103 -8.74 -8.85 -3.55
C ALA A 103 -8.48 -9.14 -2.07
N GLU A 104 -9.41 -8.79 -1.18
CA GLU A 104 -9.31 -9.15 0.24
C GLU A 104 -9.25 -10.66 0.44
N ALA A 105 -10.13 -11.42 -0.22
CA ALA A 105 -10.18 -12.87 -0.10
C ALA A 105 -8.88 -13.51 -0.61
N GLU A 106 -8.32 -12.97 -1.68
CA GLU A 106 -7.05 -13.42 -2.24
C GLU A 106 -5.87 -13.18 -1.29
N VAL A 107 -5.76 -12.00 -0.69
CA VAL A 107 -4.73 -11.71 0.32
C VAL A 107 -4.84 -12.69 1.50
N ARG A 108 -6.07 -12.98 1.95
CA ARG A 108 -6.30 -13.95 3.03
C ARG A 108 -5.91 -15.38 2.65
N GLU A 109 -6.02 -15.75 1.37
CA GLU A 109 -5.50 -17.03 0.87
C GLU A 109 -3.96 -17.05 0.86
N LEU A 110 -3.33 -15.99 0.35
CA LEU A 110 -1.86 -15.86 0.35
C LEU A 110 -1.29 -15.95 1.77
N ALA A 111 -1.96 -15.34 2.75
CA ALA A 111 -1.58 -15.45 4.15
C ALA A 111 -1.65 -16.89 4.68
N ARG A 112 -2.72 -17.61 4.35
CA ARG A 112 -2.89 -19.01 4.76
C ARG A 112 -1.82 -19.92 4.17
N THR A 113 -1.50 -19.78 2.88
CA THR A 113 -0.51 -20.63 2.22
C THR A 113 0.94 -20.31 2.63
N SER A 114 1.20 -19.07 3.05
CA SER A 114 2.54 -18.60 3.42
C SER A 114 2.84 -18.73 4.92
N GLY A 115 1.88 -19.21 5.72
CA GLY A 115 2.06 -19.36 7.17
C GLY A 115 2.06 -18.05 7.97
N ILE A 116 1.73 -16.92 7.33
CA ILE A 116 1.62 -15.61 8.00
C ILE A 116 0.23 -15.48 8.62
N ARG A 117 0.19 -15.25 9.93
CA ARG A 117 -1.06 -14.97 10.67
C ARG A 117 -1.25 -13.47 10.84
N PRO A 118 -2.48 -12.94 10.67
CA PRO A 118 -2.81 -11.54 10.94
C PRO A 118 -2.68 -11.17 12.42
#